data_AF-A0AAD4R861-F1
#
_entry.id   AF-A0AAD4R861-F1
#
_cell.length_a   1.000
_cell.length_b   1.000
_cell.length_c   1.000
_cell.angle_alpha   90.00
_cell.angle_beta   90.00
_cell.angle_gamma   90.00
#
_symmetry.space_group_name_H-M   'P 1'
#
loop_
_entity.id
_entity.type
_entity.pdbx_description
1 polymer ?
#
loop_
_entity_poly.entity_id
_entity_poly.type
_entity_poly.pdbx_seq_one_letter_code
_entity_poly.pdbx_strand_id
1 'polypeptide(L)'
;MAVINTAYLTTNRGIIKILQIVIGFIICSLLCGNWYGGKTCFGEGRLGYASGLNFVIVIVNIVLLILNFVDLSIFSLERTYSVVSTVLFLIASLMMIWFVIDTNFHSTHIISTVLIVTQFVLFLWDVKILQGEAPN
;
A
#
# COMPACT_ATOMS: atom_id res chain seq x y z
N MET A 1 28.01 -12.13 -7.46
CA MET A 1 27.18 -13.14 -6.79
C MET A 1 26.21 -12.40 -5.90
N ALA A 2 24.91 -12.55 -6.13
CA ALA A 2 23.90 -12.02 -5.22
C ALA A 2 23.99 -12.75 -3.88
N VAL A 3 24.14 -12.02 -2.79
CA VAL A 3 24.13 -12.57 -1.43
C VAL A 3 22.69 -12.48 -0.94
N ILE A 4 22.12 -13.62 -0.52
CA ILE A 4 20.74 -13.65 -0.03
C ILE A 4 20.73 -13.17 1.43
N ASN A 5 20.01 -12.08 1.69
CA ASN A 5 19.87 -11.50 3.02
C ASN A 5 18.60 -12.03 3.71
N THR A 6 18.67 -13.23 4.28
CA THR A 6 17.54 -13.85 4.98
C THR A 6 17.14 -13.10 6.25
N ALA A 7 18.06 -12.34 6.86
CA ALA A 7 17.78 -11.53 8.04
C ALA A 7 16.86 -10.34 7.73
N TYR A 8 16.79 -9.88 6.48
CA TYR A 8 15.90 -8.78 6.08
C TYR A 8 14.43 -9.08 6.40
N LEU A 9 13.98 -10.33 6.21
CA LEU A 9 12.60 -10.73 6.49
C LEU A 9 12.23 -10.68 7.99
N THR A 10 13.23 -10.70 8.86
CA THR A 10 13.04 -10.57 10.32
C THR A 10 13.13 -9.14 10.83
N THR A 11 13.52 -8.18 9.99
CA THR A 11 13.55 -6.76 10.36
C THR A 11 12.16 -6.14 10.30
N ASN A 12 11.93 -5.08 11.08
CA ASN A 12 10.68 -4.32 11.05
C ASN A 12 10.38 -3.81 9.63
N ARG A 13 11.41 -3.43 8.85
CA ARG A 13 11.25 -3.03 7.45
C ARG A 13 10.71 -4.16 6.56
N GLY A 14 11.32 -5.35 6.66
CA GLY A 14 10.86 -6.51 5.90
C GLY A 14 9.41 -6.86 6.24
N ILE A 15 9.06 -6.87 7.53
CA ILE A 15 7.71 -7.15 8.02
C ILE A 15 6.72 -6.10 7.50
N ILE A 16 7.05 -4.81 7.55
CA ILE A 16 6.17 -3.74 7.06
C ILE A 16 5.92 -3.87 5.57
N LYS A 17 6.95 -4.15 4.75
CA LYS A 17 6.74 -4.37 3.31
C LYS A 17 5.83 -5.58 3.04
N ILE A 18 5.98 -6.66 3.80
CA ILE A 18 5.09 -7.84 3.69
C ILE A 18 3.65 -7.45 4.06
N LEU A 19 3.45 -6.72 5.15
CA LEU A 19 2.11 -6.26 5.56
C LEU A 19 1.48 -5.37 4.49
N GLN A 20 2.23 -4.43 3.92
CA GLN A 20 1.77 -3.59 2.81
C GLN A 20 1.35 -4.42 1.60
N ILE A 21 2.08 -5.50 1.26
CA ILE A 21 1.71 -6.39 0.15
C ILE A 21 0.41 -7.16 0.46
N VAL A 22 0.32 -7.79 1.64
CA VAL A 22 -0.85 -8.58 2.03
C VAL A 22 -2.11 -7.72 2.09
N ILE A 23 -2.04 -6.56 2.75
CA ILE A 23 -3.17 -5.62 2.83
C ILE A 23 -3.53 -5.11 1.43
N GLY A 24 -2.53 -4.85 0.58
CA GLY A 24 -2.75 -4.42 -0.80
C GLY A 24 -3.53 -5.46 -1.63
N PHE A 25 -3.22 -6.76 -1.47
CA PHE A 25 -4.00 -7.82 -2.12
C PHE A 25 -5.44 -7.91 -1.60
N ILE A 26 -5.66 -7.72 -0.29
CA ILE A 26 -7.00 -7.69 0.30
C ILE A 26 -7.80 -6.51 -0.28
N ILE A 27 -7.20 -5.32 -0.37
CA ILE A 27 -7.84 -4.13 -0.96
C ILE A 27 -8.22 -4.39 -2.42
N CYS A 28 -7.30 -4.94 -3.23
CA CYS A 28 -7.60 -5.30 -4.62
C CYS A 28 -8.79 -6.27 -4.71
N SER A 29 -8.83 -7.29 -3.84
CA SER A 29 -9.89 -8.28 -3.83
C SER A 29 -11.24 -7.68 -3.42
N LEU A 30 -11.27 -6.78 -2.44
CA LEU A 30 -12.49 -6.12 -1.97
C LEU A 30 -13.02 -5.09 -2.96
N LEU A 31 -12.14 -4.29 -3.57
CA LEU A 31 -12.54 -3.27 -4.53
C LEU A 31 -12.91 -3.88 -5.89
N CYS A 32 -12.26 -4.98 -6.30
CA CYS A 32 -12.45 -5.56 -7.64
C CYS A 32 -13.30 -6.85 -7.65
N GLY A 33 -13.66 -7.40 -6.49
CA GLY A 33 -14.43 -8.63 -6.38
C GLY A 33 -15.85 -8.55 -6.92
N ASN A 34 -16.41 -7.35 -7.13
CA ASN A 34 -17.79 -7.15 -7.55
C ASN A 34 -17.93 -6.79 -9.05
N TRP A 35 -17.15 -7.47 -9.92
CA TRP A 35 -17.11 -7.23 -11.37
C TRP A 35 -18.50 -7.28 -12.04
N TYR A 36 -19.43 -8.07 -11.52
CA TYR A 36 -20.75 -8.29 -12.11
C TYR A 36 -21.89 -7.39 -11.56
N GLY A 37 -21.62 -6.49 -10.60
CA GLY A 37 -22.67 -5.85 -9.78
C GLY A 37 -22.84 -4.32 -9.87
N GLY A 38 -22.14 -3.63 -10.77
CA GLY A 38 -22.47 -2.24 -11.15
C GLY A 38 -21.64 -1.10 -10.56
N LYS A 39 -20.75 -1.33 -9.59
CA LYS A 39 -19.69 -0.37 -9.21
C LYS A 39 -18.35 -1.09 -9.13
N THR A 40 -17.61 -1.07 -10.25
CA THR A 40 -16.33 -1.76 -10.38
C THR A 40 -15.17 -0.94 -9.81
N CYS A 41 -14.03 -1.60 -9.58
CA CYS A 41 -12.75 -0.98 -9.24
C CYS A 41 -12.39 0.27 -10.06
N PHE A 42 -12.88 0.38 -11.30
CA PHE A 42 -12.63 1.47 -12.24
C PHE A 42 -13.90 2.22 -12.65
N GLY A 43 -15.05 1.90 -12.04
CA GLY A 43 -16.35 2.43 -12.45
C GLY A 43 -16.57 3.89 -12.06
N GLU A 44 -15.92 4.36 -10.99
CA GLU A 44 -15.97 5.75 -10.56
C GLU A 44 -14.57 6.31 -10.35
N GLY A 45 -14.33 7.57 -10.70
CA GLY A 45 -13.00 8.18 -10.65
C GLY A 45 -12.33 8.13 -9.27
N ARG A 46 -13.11 8.18 -8.19
CA ARG A 46 -12.60 8.10 -6.81
C ARG A 46 -12.12 6.69 -6.45
N LEU A 47 -12.95 5.68 -6.73
CA LEU A 47 -12.61 4.28 -6.55
C LEU A 47 -11.47 3.85 -7.49
N GLY A 48 -11.47 4.34 -8.72
CA GLY A 48 -10.45 4.09 -9.74
C GLY A 48 -9.08 4.62 -9.36
N TYR A 49 -9.01 5.80 -8.76
CA TYR A 49 -7.74 6.33 -8.24
C TYR A 49 -7.20 5.44 -7.13
N ALA A 50 -8.02 5.13 -6.12
CA ALA A 50 -7.61 4.33 -4.97
C ALA A 50 -7.21 2.89 -5.36
N SER A 51 -7.98 2.23 -6.23
CA SER A 51 -7.72 0.87 -6.69
C SER A 51 -6.48 0.81 -7.60
N GLY A 52 -6.35 1.75 -8.54
CA GLY A 52 -5.21 1.83 -9.46
C GLY A 52 -3.91 2.13 -8.73
N LEU A 53 -3.92 3.10 -7.80
CA LEU A 53 -2.77 3.40 -6.96
C LEU A 53 -2.34 2.16 -6.16
N ASN A 54 -3.29 1.50 -5.48
CA ASN A 54 -2.99 0.31 -4.69
C ASN A 54 -2.40 -0.83 -5.56
N PHE A 55 -2.91 -1.03 -6.77
CA PHE A 55 -2.39 -2.05 -7.69
C PHE A 55 -0.93 -1.79 -8.07
N VAL A 56 -0.60 -0.57 -8.48
CA VAL A 56 0.78 -0.18 -8.83
C VAL A 56 1.70 -0.35 -7.63
N ILE A 57 1.25 0.06 -6.45
CA ILE A 57 2.03 0.02 -5.22
C ILE A 57 2.34 -1.42 -4.79
N VAL A 58 1.38 -2.35 -4.90
CA VAL A 58 1.63 -3.77 -4.60
C VAL A 58 2.75 -4.31 -5.49
N ILE A 59 2.73 -4.01 -6.79
CA ILE A 59 3.77 -4.45 -7.72
C ILE A 59 5.13 -3.86 -7.31
N VAL A 60 5.20 -2.55 -7.05
CA VAL A 60 6.45 -1.90 -6.65
C VAL A 60 6.98 -2.46 -5.32
N ASN A 61 6.11 -2.70 -4.34
CA ASN A 61 6.49 -3.28 -3.06
C ASN A 61 7.03 -4.70 -3.21
N ILE A 62 6.46 -5.53 -4.10
CA ILE A 62 7.00 -6.87 -4.41
C ILE A 62 8.40 -6.75 -5.01
N VAL A 63 8.60 -5.85 -5.98
CA VAL A 63 9.91 -5.62 -6.60
C VAL A 63 10.94 -5.15 -5.57
N LEU A 64 10.60 -4.17 -4.72
CA LEU A 64 11.48 -3.68 -3.67
C LEU A 64 11.79 -4.76 -2.61
N LEU A 65 10.84 -5.63 -2.28
CA LEU A 65 11.08 -6.74 -1.38
C LEU A 65 12.11 -7.72 -1.98
N ILE A 66 11.98 -8.05 -3.26
CA ILE A 66 12.95 -8.91 -3.96
C ILE A 66 14.33 -8.24 -4.02
N LEU A 67 14.40 -6.95 -4.36
CA LEU A 67 15.67 -6.22 -4.43
C LEU A 67 16.38 -6.14 -3.06
N ASN A 68 15.64 -5.93 -1.97
CA ASN A 68 16.20 -5.98 -0.61
C ASN A 68 16.63 -7.38 -0.19
N PHE A 69 15.90 -8.42 -0.60
CA PHE A 69 16.25 -9.80 -0.30
C PHE A 69 17.56 -10.23 -0.98
N VAL A 70 17.86 -9.66 -2.14
CA VAL A 70 19.07 -9.90 -2.95
C VAL A 70 20.21 -8.93 -2.60
N ASP A 71 20.01 -8.06 -1.59
CA ASP A 71 20.96 -7.06 -1.11
C ASP A 71 21.40 -6.04 -2.21
N LEU A 72 20.53 -5.79 -3.18
CA LEU A 72 20.72 -4.80 -4.26
C LEU A 72 19.96 -3.49 -3.97
N SER A 73 19.63 -3.23 -2.70
CA SER A 73 18.75 -2.14 -2.34
C SER A 73 19.43 -0.77 -2.48
N ILE A 74 18.72 0.15 -3.15
CA ILE A 74 19.15 1.54 -3.28
C ILE A 74 18.33 2.35 -2.29
N PHE A 75 18.93 2.63 -1.13
CA PHE A 75 18.27 3.31 -0.01
C PHE A 75 17.63 4.65 -0.39
N SER A 76 18.29 5.42 -1.27
CA SER A 76 17.74 6.71 -1.73
C SER A 76 16.48 6.58 -2.58
N LEU A 77 16.38 5.52 -3.38
CA LEU A 77 15.21 5.27 -4.22
C LEU A 77 14.03 4.85 -3.36
N GLU A 78 14.27 3.98 -2.38
CA GLU A 78 13.24 3.55 -1.42
C GLU A 78 12.72 4.70 -0.57
N ARG A 79 13.61 5.57 -0.09
CA ARG A 79 13.19 6.74 0.68
C ARG A 79 12.28 7.66 -0.12
N THR A 80 12.64 7.99 -1.36
CA THR A 80 11.78 8.84 -2.21
C THR A 80 10.47 8.14 -2.53
N TYR A 81 10.50 6.84 -2.84
CA TYR A 81 9.30 6.05 -3.10
C TYR A 81 8.34 6.05 -1.90
N SER A 82 8.82 5.79 -0.68
CA SER A 82 7.98 5.72 0.51
C SER A 82 7.38 7.08 0.86
N VAL A 83 8.13 8.18 0.66
CA VAL A 83 7.61 9.55 0.84
C VAL A 83 6.50 9.86 -0.16
N VAL A 84 6.74 9.60 -1.45
CA VAL A 84 5.74 9.83 -2.51
C VAL A 84 4.49 8.98 -2.27
N SER A 85 4.67 7.70 -1.92
CA SER A 85 3.57 6.78 -1.62
C SER A 85 2.75 7.24 -0.42
N THR A 86 3.39 7.76 0.64
CA THR A 86 2.69 8.32 1.81
C THR A 86 1.74 9.46 1.39
N VAL A 87 2.20 10.38 0.54
CA VAL A 87 1.37 11.50 0.05
C VAL A 87 0.22 11.00 -0.83
N LEU A 88 0.49 10.06 -1.74
CA LEU A 88 -0.53 9.52 -2.63
C LEU A 88 -1.62 8.74 -1.86
N PHE A 89 -1.24 7.96 -0.85
CA PHE A 89 -2.19 7.25 0.01
C PHE A 89 -2.95 8.17 0.97
N LEU A 90 -2.36 9.29 1.39
CA LEU A 90 -3.09 10.32 2.12
C LEU A 90 -4.26 10.86 1.26
N ILE A 91 -3.97 11.22 0.01
CA ILE A 91 -5.01 11.68 -0.94
C ILE A 91 -6.05 10.57 -1.16
N ALA A 92 -5.60 9.32 -1.38
CA ALA A 92 -6.51 8.18 -1.58
C ALA A 92 -7.43 7.96 -0.36
N SER A 93 -6.91 8.13 0.85
CA SER A 93 -7.68 7.97 2.08
C SER A 93 -8.79 9.01 2.19
N LEU A 94 -8.50 10.29 1.89
CA LEU A 94 -9.49 11.36 1.89
C LEU A 94 -10.58 11.13 0.83
N MET A 95 -10.18 10.68 -0.37
CA MET A 95 -11.13 10.36 -1.44
C MET A 95 -12.04 9.18 -1.10
N MET A 96 -11.50 8.15 -0.43
CA MET A 96 -12.28 6.99 0.01
C MET A 96 -13.25 7.32 1.14
N ILE A 97 -12.82 8.15 2.11
CA ILE A 97 -13.71 8.67 3.16
C ILE A 97 -14.87 9.44 2.54
N TRP A 98 -14.58 10.34 1.59
CA TRP A 98 -15.62 11.05 0.85
C TRP A 98 -16.57 10.08 0.16
N PHE A 99 -16.04 9.08 -0.54
CA PHE A 99 -16.83 8.08 -1.24
C PHE A 99 -17.77 7.30 -0.29
N VAL A 100 -17.31 6.89 0.89
CA VAL A 100 -18.16 6.19 1.87
C VAL A 100 -19.32 7.06 2.34
N ILE A 101 -19.08 8.36 2.56
CA ILE A 101 -20.13 9.30 2.96
C ILE A 101 -21.19 9.45 1.85
N ASP A 102 -20.74 9.52 0.59
CA ASP A 102 -21.59 9.73 -0.58
C ASP A 102 -22.44 8.50 -0.94
N THR A 103 -21.92 7.28 -0.71
CA THR A 103 -22.51 6.04 -1.28
C THR A 103 -23.46 5.29 -0.34
N ASN A 104 -23.82 5.87 0.81
CA ASN A 104 -24.44 5.17 1.96
C ASN A 104 -23.57 4.00 2.47
N PHE A 105 -23.63 3.75 3.78
CA PHE A 105 -22.72 2.87 4.53
C PHE A 105 -22.78 1.38 4.13
N HIS A 106 -22.20 1.01 2.98
CA HIS A 106 -22.02 -0.38 2.58
C HIS A 106 -20.77 -0.95 3.25
N SER A 107 -20.92 -2.09 3.94
CA SER A 107 -19.86 -2.70 4.76
C SER A 107 -18.52 -2.86 4.01
N THR A 108 -18.57 -3.31 2.74
CA THR A 108 -17.38 -3.51 1.89
C THR A 108 -16.59 -2.22 1.62
N HIS A 109 -17.28 -1.08 1.44
CA HIS A 109 -16.64 0.20 1.19
C HIS A 109 -16.02 0.79 2.46
N ILE A 110 -16.61 0.51 3.62
CA ILE A 110 -16.04 0.88 4.92
C ILE A 110 -14.74 0.10 5.17
N ILE A 111 -14.77 -1.22 4.99
CA ILE A 111 -13.61 -2.08 5.21
C ILE A 111 -12.45 -1.67 4.28
N SER A 112 -12.72 -1.46 2.99
CA SER A 112 -11.68 -1.01 2.04
C SER A 112 -11.12 0.37 2.39
N THR A 113 -11.94 1.30 2.87
CA THR A 113 -11.47 2.61 3.35
C THR A 113 -10.55 2.49 4.55
N VAL A 114 -10.92 1.67 5.54
CA VAL A 114 -10.08 1.41 6.72
C VAL A 114 -8.72 0.84 6.30
N LEU A 115 -8.71 -0.14 5.39
CA LEU A 115 -7.47 -0.74 4.91
C LEU A 115 -6.58 0.25 4.12
N ILE A 116 -7.18 1.17 3.35
CA ILE A 116 -6.42 2.24 2.68
C ILE A 116 -5.83 3.23 3.69
N VAL A 117 -6.55 3.56 4.77
CA VAL A 117 -6.01 4.35 5.88
C VAL A 117 -4.88 3.58 6.58
N THR A 118 -5.02 2.28 6.79
CA THR A 118 -3.94 1.44 7.33
C THR A 118 -2.71 1.45 6.42
N GLN A 119 -2.88 1.38 5.10
CA GLN A 119 -1.75 1.52 4.16
C GLN A 119 -1.04 2.85 4.31
N PHE A 120 -1.78 3.96 4.40
CA PHE A 120 -1.20 5.27 4.67
C PHE A 120 -0.33 5.27 5.94
N VAL A 121 -0.85 4.71 7.04
CA VAL A 121 -0.12 4.63 8.32
C VAL A 121 1.14 3.76 8.18
N LEU A 122 1.06 2.64 7.46
CA LEU A 122 2.21 1.77 7.20
C LEU A 122 3.28 2.48 6.36
N PHE A 123 2.90 3.26 5.36
CA PHE A 123 3.84 4.06 4.57
C PHE A 123 4.49 5.17 5.41
N LEU A 124 3.72 5.83 6.27
CA LEU A 124 4.25 6.83 7.20
C LEU A 124 5.28 6.20 8.14
N TRP A 125 5.01 5.00 8.66
CA TRP A 125 5.95 4.27 9.50
C TRP A 125 7.21 3.85 8.73
N ASP A 126 7.06 3.37 7.50
CA ASP A 126 8.20 3.03 6.63
C ASP A 126 9.10 4.25 6.37
N VAL A 127 8.51 5.43 6.12
CA VAL A 127 9.25 6.69 5.99
C VAL A 127 10.03 7.02 7.26
N LYS A 128 9.43 6.88 8.45
CA LYS A 128 10.11 7.14 9.72
C LYS A 128 11.31 6.23 9.94
N ILE A 129 11.19 4.95 9.60
CA ILE A 129 12.30 4.01 9.68
C ILE A 129 13.41 4.38 8.67
N LEU A 130 13.04 4.76 7.44
CA LEU A 130 13.99 5.19 6.41
C LEU A 130 14.66 6.54 6.72
N GLN A 131 14.08 7.36 7.60
CA GLN A 131 14.68 8.60 8.10
C GLN A 131 15.55 8.38 9.35
N GLY A 132 15.54 7.17 9.93
CA GLY A 132 16.28 6.85 11.16
C GLY A 132 15.58 7.30 12.44
N GLU A 133 14.30 7.71 12.35
CA GLU A 133 13.51 8.16 13.51
C GLU A 133 12.86 6.99 14.27
N ALA A 134 12.85 5.79 13.68
CA ALA A 134 12.29 4.57 14.26
C ALA A 134 13.24 3.38 14.08
N PRO A 135 13.29 2.44 15.06
CA PRO A 135 14.17 1.29 15.00
C PRO A 135 13.73 0.27 13.92
N ASN A 136 14.74 -0.31 13.27
CA ASN A 136 14.59 -1.49 12.42
C ASN A 136 14.31 -2.76 13.21
#